data_AF-A0A2D8AUB9-F1
#
_entry.id   AF-A0A2D8AUB9-F1
#
_cell.length_a   1.000
_cell.length_b   1.000
_cell.length_c   1.000
_cell.angle_alpha   90.00
_cell.angle_beta   90.00
_cell.angle_gamma   90.00
#
_symmetry.space_group_name_H-M   'P 1'
#
loop_
_entity.id
_entity.type
_entity.pdbx_description
1 polymer ?
#
loop_
_entity_poly.entity_id
_entity_poly.type
_entity_poly.pdbx_seq_one_letter_code
_entity_poly.pdbx_strand_id
1 'polypeptide(L)'
;MGLSQLDLNGGTFKVNLPYTWLGWLIWVIGLIFTLVGFVSTATGEILGLAIAALGLMIMAFSSPGSLEASLHGIRKEAIDPSELEAKAAASGLSIDNWWMQQTSYVPTTDPSDWILPAPGPSTWDNQNRYSAHGDGSPLPEHPVKVGTPTPATITLFAVFSFFAITCLLILTGLIMTEESYDGGIGPPAIITAIGLILTIIGYFRAKLLRQMIDTPTSLVRSAPAGYPELVGQVRPVNEGCLTVVVDGNSNMAVGNMVGFSWEYEQYQCRTVKTDNGTTEQCSWVKIRSDSGGCPFILHDGTGGIRVNAHSFKRTNYGQYLKRWDGAFAQTLGKQLMAQAVAGLLGGARVKKHRWTLYGLRLGNPVYVLGKTVSRPSEALQAEGLDGTIPNSLIEVWGHEDAPGVKCTLQRGSELSNIGKSRSGFEMVVMPILLMLGGLGLIGLA
;
A
#
# COMPACT_ATOMS: atom_id res chain seq x y z
N MET A 1 -23.35 -2.13 -10.50
CA MET A 1 -22.97 -3.56 -10.43
C MET A 1 -22.94 -4.01 -8.98
N GLY A 2 -23.84 -4.90 -8.57
CA GLY A 2 -23.82 -5.47 -7.23
C GLY A 2 -22.68 -6.49 -7.06
N LEU A 3 -22.19 -6.70 -5.83
CA LEU A 3 -21.10 -7.64 -5.54
C LEU A 3 -21.41 -9.08 -5.96
N SER A 4 -22.69 -9.48 -5.98
CA SER A 4 -23.14 -10.80 -6.47
C SER A 4 -22.95 -11.01 -7.98
N GLN A 5 -22.72 -9.95 -8.74
CA GLN A 5 -22.47 -9.99 -10.19
C GLN A 5 -20.98 -9.91 -10.52
N LEU A 6 -20.11 -9.64 -9.53
CA LEU A 6 -18.68 -9.56 -9.75
C LEU A 6 -18.08 -10.96 -9.70
N ASP A 7 -17.51 -11.41 -10.82
CA ASP A 7 -16.65 -12.58 -10.81
C ASP A 7 -15.35 -12.23 -10.08
N LEU A 8 -15.19 -12.79 -8.89
CA LEU A 8 -14.01 -12.64 -8.05
C LEU A 8 -12.84 -13.46 -8.57
N ASN A 9 -13.07 -14.35 -9.56
CA ASN A 9 -12.01 -15.01 -10.30
C ASN A 9 -11.63 -14.18 -11.52
N GLY A 10 -10.43 -13.59 -11.50
CA GLY A 10 -9.92 -12.80 -12.61
C GLY A 10 -9.63 -13.61 -13.88
N GLY A 11 -9.57 -14.94 -13.80
CA GLY A 11 -9.29 -15.82 -14.93
C GLY A 11 -7.88 -15.67 -15.51
N THR A 12 -7.72 -16.08 -16.77
CA THR A 12 -6.40 -16.05 -17.44
C THR A 12 -6.04 -14.65 -17.93
N PHE A 13 -6.98 -13.95 -18.57
CA PHE A 13 -6.76 -12.62 -19.14
C PHE A 13 -7.90 -11.68 -18.82
N LYS A 14 -7.57 -10.47 -18.36
CA LYS A 14 -8.57 -9.42 -18.09
C LYS A 14 -8.09 -8.07 -18.59
N VAL A 15 -8.94 -7.41 -19.37
CA VAL A 15 -8.74 -6.04 -19.84
C VAL A 15 -9.14 -5.08 -18.73
N ASN A 16 -8.20 -4.26 -18.28
CA ASN A 16 -8.32 -3.36 -17.13
C ASN A 16 -7.77 -1.98 -17.47
N LEU A 17 -8.69 -1.05 -17.76
CA LEU A 17 -8.35 0.34 -18.06
C LEU A 17 -8.35 1.19 -16.79
N PRO A 18 -7.69 2.35 -16.79
CA PRO A 18 -7.76 3.30 -15.68
C PRO A 18 -9.21 3.67 -15.33
N TYR A 19 -9.47 3.90 -14.05
CA TYR A 19 -10.80 4.28 -13.54
C TYR A 19 -10.84 5.67 -12.89
N THR A 20 -9.67 6.31 -12.74
CA THR A 20 -9.55 7.70 -12.27
C THR A 20 -9.24 8.62 -13.45
N TRP A 21 -9.67 9.88 -13.37
CA TRP A 21 -9.41 10.87 -14.42
C TRP A 21 -7.89 11.08 -14.64
N LEU A 22 -7.12 11.10 -13.55
CA LEU A 22 -5.67 11.24 -13.60
C LEU A 22 -5.01 10.00 -14.23
N GLY A 23 -5.53 8.81 -13.92
CA GLY A 23 -5.08 7.57 -14.55
C GLY A 23 -5.30 7.59 -16.07
N TRP A 24 -6.46 8.07 -16.53
CA TRP A 24 -6.73 8.25 -17.96
C TRP A 24 -5.80 9.27 -18.61
N LEU A 25 -5.56 10.41 -17.97
CA LEU A 25 -4.62 11.42 -18.47
C LEU A 25 -3.22 10.82 -18.69
N ILE A 26 -2.69 10.12 -17.68
CA ILE A 26 -1.37 9.47 -17.73
C ILE A 26 -1.34 8.40 -18.82
N TRP A 27 -2.41 7.61 -18.94
CA TRP A 27 -2.53 6.56 -19.95
C TRP A 27 -2.50 7.14 -21.37
N VAL A 28 -3.23 8.23 -21.63
CA VAL A 28 -3.23 8.92 -22.93
C VAL A 28 -1.85 9.50 -23.25
N ILE A 29 -1.15 10.08 -22.27
CA ILE A 29 0.23 10.54 -22.45
C ILE A 29 1.14 9.38 -22.85
N GLY A 30 1.00 8.23 -22.17
CA GLY A 30 1.72 7.00 -22.52
C GLY A 30 1.43 6.54 -23.94
N LEU A 31 0.16 6.54 -24.35
CA LEU A 31 -0.25 6.19 -25.70
C LEU A 31 0.37 7.12 -26.75
N ILE A 32 0.37 8.43 -26.52
CA ILE A 32 0.98 9.42 -27.42
C ILE A 32 2.48 9.12 -27.57
N PHE A 33 3.19 8.86 -26.46
CA PHE A 33 4.61 8.54 -26.50
C PHE A 33 4.88 7.24 -27.28
N THR A 34 4.03 6.22 -27.08
CA THR A 34 4.14 4.97 -27.83
C THR A 34 3.96 5.18 -29.33
N LEU A 35 2.95 5.95 -29.74
CA LEU A 35 2.70 6.25 -31.15
C LEU A 35 3.84 7.07 -31.77
N VAL A 36 4.29 8.13 -31.09
CA VAL A 36 5.42 8.96 -31.54
C VAL A 36 6.68 8.11 -31.68
N GLY A 37 6.99 7.28 -30.68
CA GLY A 37 8.16 6.40 -30.72
C GLY A 37 8.15 5.44 -31.90
N PHE A 38 7.02 4.77 -32.18
CA PHE A 38 6.91 3.88 -33.33
C PHE A 38 6.98 4.61 -34.68
N VAL A 39 6.39 5.81 -34.78
CA VAL A 39 6.51 6.63 -36.00
C VAL A 39 7.96 7.06 -36.24
N SER A 40 8.66 7.54 -35.20
CA SER A 40 10.08 7.89 -35.28
C SER A 40 10.95 6.72 -35.72
N THR A 41 10.70 5.52 -35.18
CA THR A 41 11.39 4.30 -35.61
C THR A 41 11.08 3.94 -37.06
N ALA A 42 9.82 4.08 -37.49
CA ALA A 42 9.45 3.85 -38.90
C ALA A 42 10.12 4.85 -39.86
N THR A 43 10.47 6.06 -39.39
CA THR A 43 11.24 7.06 -40.16
C THR A 43 12.76 6.86 -40.07
N GLY A 44 13.24 5.82 -39.39
CA GLY A 44 14.66 5.45 -39.33
C GLY A 44 15.39 5.85 -38.05
N GLU A 45 14.72 6.49 -37.08
CA GLU A 45 15.33 6.88 -35.81
C GLU A 45 15.25 5.72 -34.80
N ILE A 46 16.37 5.03 -34.57
CA ILE A 46 16.46 3.89 -33.65
C ILE A 46 16.07 4.28 -32.21
N LEU A 47 16.39 5.51 -31.77
CA LEU A 47 15.99 6.05 -30.47
C LEU A 47 14.46 6.16 -30.29
N GLY A 48 13.68 6.12 -31.38
CA GLY A 48 12.22 6.04 -31.30
C GLY A 48 11.73 4.82 -30.49
N LEU A 49 12.48 3.72 -30.48
CA LEU A 49 12.16 2.53 -29.66
C LEU A 49 12.26 2.82 -28.16
N ALA A 50 13.15 3.72 -27.73
CA ALA A 50 13.25 4.13 -26.33
C ALA A 50 12.00 4.92 -25.91
N ILE A 51 11.53 5.81 -26.78
CA ILE A 51 10.31 6.59 -26.56
C ILE A 51 9.09 5.66 -26.53
N ALA A 52 9.04 4.68 -27.44
CA ALA A 52 7.99 3.68 -27.48
C ALA A 52 7.95 2.83 -26.19
N ALA A 53 9.11 2.36 -25.74
CA ALA A 53 9.25 1.61 -24.49
C ALA A 53 8.81 2.43 -23.27
N LEU A 54 9.19 3.71 -23.20
CA LEU A 54 8.75 4.62 -22.13
C LEU A 54 7.23 4.81 -22.13
N GLY A 55 6.63 5.05 -23.30
CA GLY A 55 5.17 5.17 -23.43
C GLY A 55 4.43 3.90 -22.99
N LEU A 56 4.94 2.73 -23.38
CA LEU A 56 4.39 1.43 -22.97
C LEU A 56 4.50 1.22 -21.46
N MET A 57 5.62 1.61 -20.83
CA MET A 57 5.78 1.55 -19.38
C MET A 57 4.82 2.50 -18.64
N ILE A 58 4.60 3.71 -19.17
CA ILE A 58 3.60 4.65 -18.62
C ILE A 58 2.19 4.04 -18.68
N MET A 59 1.81 3.41 -19.80
CA MET A 59 0.53 2.70 -19.93
C MET A 59 0.44 1.49 -18.99
N ALA A 60 1.54 0.74 -18.81
CA ALA A 60 1.60 -0.40 -17.91
C ALA A 60 1.31 0.04 -16.46
N PHE A 61 2.01 1.06 -15.96
CA PHE A 61 1.84 1.52 -14.57
C PHE A 61 0.54 2.28 -14.30
N SER A 62 -0.09 2.85 -15.32
CA SER A 62 -1.43 3.46 -15.20
C SER A 62 -2.57 2.44 -15.25
N SER A 63 -2.29 1.21 -15.71
CA SER A 63 -3.27 0.12 -15.72
C SER A 63 -3.43 -0.47 -14.29
N PRO A 64 -4.64 -0.45 -13.71
CA PRO A 64 -4.90 -0.85 -12.32
C PRO A 64 -4.84 -2.37 -12.12
N GLY A 65 -5.02 -2.88 -10.91
CA GLY A 65 -5.21 -4.32 -10.68
C GLY A 65 -6.46 -4.89 -11.38
N SER A 66 -6.52 -6.21 -11.57
CA SER A 66 -7.62 -6.88 -12.31
C SER A 66 -9.02 -6.66 -11.71
N LEU A 67 -9.12 -6.44 -10.40
CA LEU A 67 -10.39 -6.23 -9.69
C LEU A 67 -10.55 -4.80 -9.17
N GLU A 68 -9.49 -4.01 -9.13
CA GLU A 68 -9.46 -2.70 -8.48
C GLU A 68 -10.50 -1.73 -9.05
N ALA A 69 -10.62 -1.62 -10.37
CA ALA A 69 -11.61 -0.75 -11.02
C ALA A 69 -13.05 -1.16 -10.70
N SER A 70 -13.32 -2.47 -10.68
CA SER A 70 -14.64 -3.01 -10.35
C SER A 70 -15.00 -2.79 -8.88
N LEU A 71 -14.04 -3.02 -7.97
CA LEU A 71 -14.23 -2.77 -6.54
C LEU A 71 -14.45 -1.30 -6.23
N HIS A 72 -13.75 -0.39 -6.94
CA HIS A 72 -14.00 1.05 -6.84
C HIS A 72 -15.41 1.43 -7.30
N GLY A 73 -15.91 0.80 -8.37
CA GLY A 73 -17.29 0.96 -8.83
C GLY A 73 -18.29 0.52 -7.78
N ILE A 74 -18.11 -0.67 -7.19
CA ILE A 74 -18.97 -1.20 -6.13
C ILE A 74 -18.98 -0.29 -4.92
N ARG A 75 -17.82 0.23 -4.50
CA ARG A 75 -17.72 1.15 -3.37
C ARG A 75 -18.60 2.40 -3.53
N LYS A 76 -18.64 2.95 -4.74
CA LYS A 76 -19.47 4.13 -5.05
C LYS A 76 -20.96 3.84 -5.03
N GLU A 77 -21.36 2.61 -5.31
CA GLU A 77 -22.76 2.20 -5.35
C GLU A 77 -23.27 1.67 -4.00
N ALA A 78 -22.39 1.03 -3.21
CA ALA A 78 -22.76 0.34 -1.99
C ALA A 78 -22.83 1.25 -0.75
N ILE A 79 -22.08 2.35 -0.75
CA ILE A 79 -22.06 3.31 0.37
C ILE A 79 -23.07 4.42 0.10
N ASP A 80 -23.81 4.82 1.12
CA ASP A 80 -24.77 5.93 1.05
C ASP A 80 -24.07 7.21 0.54
N PRO A 81 -24.64 7.91 -0.47
CA PRO A 81 -24.09 9.17 -0.96
C PRO A 81 -23.79 10.19 0.14
N SER A 82 -24.62 10.26 1.18
CA SER A 82 -24.42 11.19 2.30
C SER A 82 -23.16 10.89 3.12
N GLU A 83 -22.83 9.60 3.32
CA GLU A 83 -21.59 9.18 3.96
C GLU A 83 -20.37 9.46 3.07
N LEU A 84 -20.51 9.26 1.75
CA LEU A 84 -19.46 9.59 0.79
C LEU A 84 -19.19 11.10 0.75
N GLU A 85 -20.24 11.93 0.80
CA GLU A 85 -20.14 13.38 0.87
C GLU A 85 -19.50 13.84 2.19
N ALA A 86 -19.88 13.26 3.33
CA ALA A 86 -19.25 13.55 4.61
C ALA A 86 -17.75 13.19 4.61
N LYS A 87 -17.39 12.03 4.03
CA LYS A 87 -15.99 11.64 3.82
C LYS A 87 -15.27 12.60 2.88
N ALA A 88 -15.90 13.02 1.78
CA ALA A 88 -15.34 13.96 0.82
C ALA A 88 -15.10 15.34 1.46
N ALA A 89 -16.02 15.83 2.30
CA ALA A 89 -15.89 17.09 3.02
C ALA A 89 -14.79 17.05 4.10
N ALA A 90 -14.60 15.91 4.75
CA ALA A 90 -13.53 15.70 5.74
C ALA A 90 -12.15 15.40 5.12
N SER A 91 -12.12 15.12 3.81
CA SER A 91 -10.90 14.80 3.07
C SER A 91 -10.51 15.93 2.12
N GLY A 92 -9.30 15.83 1.56
CA GLY A 92 -8.72 16.86 0.69
C GLY A 92 -7.69 17.73 1.40
N LEU A 93 -7.35 18.83 0.75
CA LEU A 93 -6.33 19.77 1.18
C LEU A 93 -6.96 20.86 2.04
N SER A 94 -6.51 21.00 3.28
CA SER A 94 -6.82 22.13 4.16
C SER A 94 -5.59 23.00 4.39
N ILE A 95 -5.81 24.31 4.50
CA ILE A 95 -4.78 25.25 4.93
C ILE A 95 -4.92 25.43 6.42
N ASP A 96 -3.97 24.89 7.19
CA ASP A 96 -4.01 24.93 8.65
C ASP A 96 -3.48 26.27 9.17
N ASN A 97 -2.43 26.81 8.53
CA ASN A 97 -1.89 28.13 8.84
C ASN A 97 -1.31 28.80 7.60
N TRP A 98 -1.97 29.87 7.16
CA TRP A 98 -1.56 30.66 5.99
C TRP A 98 -0.16 31.27 6.14
N TRP A 99 0.15 31.87 7.29
CA TRP A 99 1.42 32.57 7.54
C TRP A 99 2.62 31.62 7.57
N MET A 100 2.44 30.43 8.13
CA MET A 100 3.49 29.40 8.17
C MET A 100 3.50 28.51 6.91
N GLN A 101 2.61 28.79 5.95
CA GLN A 101 2.36 27.95 4.78
C GLN A 101 2.17 26.48 5.15
N GLN A 102 1.46 26.23 6.24
CA GLN A 102 1.16 24.87 6.71
C GLN A 102 -0.16 24.42 6.11
N THR A 103 -0.12 23.28 5.46
CA THR A 103 -1.27 22.62 4.86
C THR A 103 -1.35 21.20 5.37
N SER A 104 -2.55 20.68 5.56
CA SER A 104 -2.75 19.24 5.76
C SER A 104 -3.58 18.64 4.64
N TYR A 105 -3.30 17.38 4.36
CA TYR A 105 -3.96 16.62 3.32
C TYR A 105 -4.41 15.27 3.86
N VAL A 106 -5.70 15.01 3.76
CA VAL A 106 -6.31 13.71 4.04
C VAL A 106 -6.70 13.12 2.68
N PRO A 107 -6.26 11.90 2.33
CA PRO A 107 -6.63 11.31 1.05
C PRO A 107 -8.13 11.23 0.84
N THR A 108 -8.58 11.64 -0.34
CA THR A 108 -10.00 11.60 -0.74
C THR A 108 -10.47 10.20 -1.11
N THR A 109 -9.54 9.33 -1.51
CA THR A 109 -9.81 7.92 -1.82
C THR A 109 -8.73 7.07 -1.19
N ASP A 110 -9.11 6.16 -0.29
CA ASP A 110 -8.22 5.15 0.27
C ASP A 110 -8.62 3.76 -0.26
N PRO A 111 -7.77 3.08 -1.04
CA PRO A 111 -8.07 1.74 -1.55
C PRO A 111 -8.19 0.69 -0.44
N SER A 112 -7.56 0.91 0.72
CA SER A 112 -7.63 0.02 1.89
C SER A 112 -8.84 0.26 2.80
N ASP A 113 -9.73 1.20 2.49
CA ASP A 113 -10.99 1.40 3.25
C ASP A 113 -12.05 0.37 2.84
N TRP A 114 -13.16 0.31 3.59
CA TRP A 114 -14.31 -0.52 3.26
C TRP A 114 -14.83 -0.23 1.84
N ILE A 115 -15.17 -1.28 1.12
CA ILE A 115 -15.86 -1.33 -0.18
C ILE A 115 -17.38 -1.43 0.05
N LEU A 116 -17.82 -2.28 0.98
CA LEU A 116 -19.20 -2.43 1.42
C LEU A 116 -19.41 -1.71 2.77
N PRO A 117 -20.63 -1.24 3.08
CA PRO A 117 -20.90 -0.58 4.34
C PRO A 117 -20.60 -1.50 5.53
N ALA A 118 -19.96 -0.95 6.55
CA ALA A 118 -19.61 -1.65 7.79
C ALA A 118 -20.33 -1.01 8.98
N PRO A 119 -20.62 -1.77 10.05
CA PRO A 119 -21.32 -1.25 11.23
C PRO A 119 -20.58 -0.07 11.87
N GLY A 120 -21.27 1.05 12.07
CA GLY A 120 -20.70 2.25 12.69
C GLY A 120 -20.59 2.14 14.22
N PRO A 121 -19.81 3.02 14.87
CA PRO A 121 -19.60 3.02 16.33
C PRO A 121 -20.87 3.04 17.18
N SER A 122 -21.96 3.64 16.68
CA SER A 122 -23.25 3.70 17.37
C SER A 122 -23.92 2.33 17.56
N THR A 123 -23.54 1.34 16.76
CA THR A 123 -24.12 -0.01 16.78
C THR A 123 -23.26 -1.00 17.57
N TRP A 124 -22.07 -0.60 18.02
CA TRP A 124 -21.15 -1.51 18.69
C TRP A 124 -21.59 -1.77 20.13
N ASP A 125 -21.65 -3.04 20.51
CA ASP A 125 -21.80 -3.44 21.91
C ASP A 125 -20.45 -3.31 22.62
N ASN A 126 -20.27 -2.21 23.35
CA ASN A 126 -19.07 -1.97 24.15
C ASN A 126 -19.09 -2.71 25.49
N GLN A 127 -20.23 -3.24 25.93
CA GLN A 127 -20.33 -4.04 27.15
C GLN A 127 -19.89 -5.47 26.86
N ASN A 128 -20.40 -6.08 25.79
CA ASN A 128 -20.06 -7.44 25.36
C ASN A 128 -19.23 -7.43 24.07
N ARG A 129 -17.99 -6.93 24.14
CA ARG A 129 -17.12 -6.75 22.96
C ARG A 129 -16.77 -8.04 22.20
N TYR A 130 -16.90 -9.18 22.88
CA TYR A 130 -16.58 -10.51 22.36
C TYR A 130 -17.80 -11.25 21.79
N SER A 131 -19.02 -10.81 22.12
CA SER A 131 -20.23 -11.46 21.63
C SER A 131 -20.48 -11.14 20.16
N ALA A 132 -21.40 -11.90 19.57
CA ALA A 132 -21.83 -11.65 18.21
C ALA A 132 -22.49 -10.26 18.08
N HIS A 133 -22.37 -9.64 16.92
CA HIS A 133 -23.02 -8.37 16.62
C HIS A 133 -24.31 -8.60 15.85
N GLY A 134 -25.42 -8.01 16.31
CA GLY A 134 -26.72 -8.17 15.68
C GLY A 134 -27.17 -9.64 15.66
N ASP A 135 -27.41 -10.17 14.46
CA ASP A 135 -27.80 -11.57 14.24
C ASP A 135 -26.63 -12.57 14.33
N GLY A 136 -25.41 -12.08 14.50
CA GLY A 136 -24.18 -12.88 14.51
C GLY A 136 -23.79 -13.44 13.16
N SER A 137 -24.33 -12.88 12.08
CA SER A 137 -23.83 -13.15 10.73
C SER A 137 -22.49 -12.44 10.50
N PRO A 138 -21.59 -13.01 9.65
CA PRO A 138 -20.34 -12.36 9.31
C PRO A 138 -20.56 -10.99 8.66
N LEU A 139 -19.59 -10.09 8.76
CA LEU A 139 -19.62 -8.79 8.11
C LEU A 139 -19.79 -8.92 6.58
N PRO A 140 -20.36 -7.92 5.90
CA PRO A 140 -20.63 -8.01 4.47
C PRO A 140 -19.40 -8.34 3.61
N GLU A 141 -18.20 -7.87 3.96
CA GLU A 141 -16.96 -8.22 3.24
C GLU A 141 -16.20 -9.42 3.81
N HIS A 142 -16.77 -10.13 4.78
CA HIS A 142 -16.09 -11.29 5.34
C HIS A 142 -15.91 -12.36 4.23
N PRO A 143 -14.74 -12.98 4.09
CA PRO A 143 -14.45 -13.95 3.01
C PRO A 143 -15.43 -15.12 2.93
N VAL A 144 -16.01 -15.54 4.05
CA VAL A 144 -17.10 -16.54 4.08
C VAL A 144 -18.37 -16.09 3.34
N LYS A 145 -18.66 -14.79 3.27
CA LYS A 145 -19.81 -14.23 2.53
C LYS A 145 -19.45 -13.90 1.09
N VAL A 146 -18.30 -13.26 0.86
CA VAL A 146 -17.94 -12.72 -0.47
C VAL A 146 -17.11 -13.69 -1.29
N GLY A 147 -16.29 -14.53 -0.65
CA GLY A 147 -15.26 -15.35 -1.28
C GLY A 147 -13.91 -14.64 -1.38
N THR A 148 -12.85 -15.43 -1.53
CA THR A 148 -11.48 -14.94 -1.74
C THR A 148 -11.30 -14.51 -3.20
N PRO A 149 -10.96 -13.24 -3.49
CA PRO A 149 -10.66 -12.82 -4.85
C PRO A 149 -9.36 -13.45 -5.36
N THR A 150 -9.32 -13.83 -6.63
CA THR A 150 -8.10 -14.27 -7.30
C THR A 150 -7.77 -13.32 -8.46
N PRO A 151 -6.59 -12.68 -8.46
CA PRO A 151 -6.23 -11.75 -9.52
C PRO A 151 -6.03 -12.48 -10.85
N ALA A 152 -6.40 -11.83 -11.96
CA ALA A 152 -6.21 -12.39 -13.30
C ALA A 152 -4.73 -12.68 -13.59
N THR A 153 -4.44 -13.81 -14.25
CA THR A 153 -3.04 -14.22 -14.50
C THR A 153 -2.28 -13.17 -15.32
N ILE A 154 -2.91 -12.65 -16.36
CA ILE A 154 -2.37 -11.64 -17.26
C ILE A 154 -3.37 -10.48 -17.36
N THR A 155 -2.87 -9.26 -17.25
CA THR A 155 -3.64 -8.04 -17.47
C THR A 155 -2.97 -7.16 -18.53
N LEU A 156 -3.54 -5.97 -18.82
CA LEU A 156 -2.90 -5.01 -19.71
C LEU A 156 -1.51 -4.58 -19.20
N PHE A 157 -1.26 -4.64 -17.89
CA PHE A 157 0.07 -4.40 -17.34
C PHE A 157 1.11 -5.34 -17.95
N ALA A 158 0.84 -6.65 -17.96
CA ALA A 158 1.75 -7.63 -18.55
C ALA A 158 1.90 -7.45 -20.06
N VAL A 159 0.83 -7.15 -20.77
CA VAL A 159 0.87 -6.91 -22.22
C VAL A 159 1.78 -5.72 -22.55
N PHE A 160 1.55 -4.57 -21.91
CA PHE A 160 2.37 -3.38 -22.14
C PHE A 160 3.81 -3.55 -21.64
N SER A 161 4.01 -4.21 -20.50
CA SER A 161 5.36 -4.50 -19.98
C SER A 161 6.13 -5.41 -20.93
N PHE A 162 5.48 -6.45 -21.48
CA PHE A 162 6.09 -7.34 -22.45
C PHE A 162 6.57 -6.58 -23.68
N PHE A 163 5.70 -5.76 -24.30
CA PHE A 163 6.08 -4.96 -25.46
C PHE A 163 7.17 -3.93 -25.12
N ALA A 164 7.14 -3.32 -23.93
CA ALA A 164 8.17 -2.39 -23.49
C ALA A 164 9.54 -3.08 -23.36
N ILE A 165 9.56 -4.27 -22.76
CA ILE A 165 10.77 -5.11 -22.65
C ILE A 165 11.27 -5.46 -24.05
N THR A 166 10.40 -5.90 -24.95
CA THR A 166 10.79 -6.21 -26.34
C THR A 166 11.40 -5.00 -27.05
N CYS A 167 10.78 -3.82 -26.97
CA CYS A 167 11.33 -2.59 -27.57
C CYS A 167 12.71 -2.26 -27.00
N LEU A 168 12.90 -2.40 -25.69
CA LEU A 168 14.16 -2.10 -25.01
C LEU A 168 15.28 -3.10 -25.38
N LEU A 169 14.94 -4.39 -25.51
CA LEU A 169 15.89 -5.42 -25.95
C LEU A 169 16.28 -5.24 -27.41
N ILE A 170 15.33 -4.95 -28.30
CA ILE A 170 15.61 -4.66 -29.73
C ILE A 170 16.48 -3.41 -29.85
N LEU A 171 16.15 -2.34 -29.13
CA LEU A 171 16.95 -1.11 -29.12
C LEU A 171 18.40 -1.40 -28.72
N THR A 172 18.60 -2.15 -27.64
CA THR A 172 19.95 -2.45 -27.14
C THR A 172 20.70 -3.34 -28.14
N GLY A 173 20.02 -4.34 -28.72
CA GLY A 173 20.60 -5.17 -29.79
C GLY A 173 21.02 -4.35 -31.01
N LEU A 174 20.20 -3.40 -31.47
CA LEU A 174 20.52 -2.52 -32.60
C LEU A 174 21.74 -1.64 -32.29
N ILE A 175 21.79 -1.03 -31.10
CA ILE A 175 22.94 -0.22 -30.66
C ILE A 175 24.22 -1.06 -30.64
N MET A 176 24.15 -2.31 -30.19
CA MET A 176 25.31 -3.21 -30.16
C MET A 176 25.82 -3.59 -31.56
N THR A 177 24.97 -3.50 -32.60
CA THR A 177 25.39 -3.78 -33.98
C THR A 177 26.06 -2.59 -34.68
N GLU A 178 26.05 -1.40 -34.08
CA GLU A 178 26.71 -0.23 -34.66
C GLU A 178 28.24 -0.36 -34.55
N GLU A 179 28.97 -0.07 -35.64
CA GLU A 179 30.44 -0.17 -35.67
C GLU A 179 31.13 0.75 -34.65
N SER A 180 30.48 1.84 -34.24
CA SER A 180 30.96 2.78 -33.23
C SER A 180 30.69 2.35 -31.78
N TYR A 181 30.16 1.14 -31.57
CA TYR A 181 29.82 0.66 -30.24
C TYR A 181 31.04 0.19 -29.46
N ASP A 182 31.43 0.95 -28.43
CA ASP A 182 32.49 0.61 -27.46
C ASP A 182 31.92 0.23 -26.07
N GLY A 183 30.60 0.03 -25.98
CA GLY A 183 29.90 -0.21 -24.71
C GLY A 183 30.08 -1.63 -24.13
N GLY A 184 30.66 -2.56 -24.90
CA GLY A 184 30.86 -3.96 -24.52
C GLY A 184 29.60 -4.60 -23.94
N ILE A 185 29.73 -5.28 -22.80
CA ILE A 185 28.60 -5.89 -22.07
C ILE A 185 27.82 -4.91 -21.19
N GLY A 186 28.18 -3.63 -21.14
CA GLY A 186 27.68 -2.66 -20.17
C GLY A 186 26.16 -2.48 -20.17
N PRO A 187 25.54 -2.02 -21.28
CA PRO A 187 24.10 -1.86 -21.38
C PRO A 187 23.31 -3.17 -21.13
N PRO A 188 23.68 -4.32 -21.73
CA PRO A 188 23.05 -5.61 -21.39
C PRO A 188 23.17 -6.03 -19.91
N ALA A 189 24.30 -5.73 -19.27
CA ALA A 189 24.52 -6.00 -17.85
C ALA A 189 23.61 -5.15 -16.95
N ILE A 190 23.39 -3.87 -17.30
CA ILE A 190 22.45 -2.98 -16.59
C ILE A 190 21.03 -3.54 -16.67
N ILE A 191 20.59 -3.95 -17.86
CA ILE A 191 19.27 -4.55 -18.08
C ILE A 191 19.09 -5.80 -17.22
N THR A 192 20.09 -6.67 -17.23
CA THR A 192 20.12 -7.91 -16.42
C THR A 192 20.02 -7.60 -14.93
N ALA A 193 20.81 -6.64 -14.43
CA ALA A 193 20.82 -6.26 -13.02
C ALA A 193 19.46 -5.70 -12.58
N ILE A 194 18.85 -4.82 -13.39
CA ILE A 194 17.51 -4.29 -13.12
C ILE A 194 16.48 -5.43 -13.10
N GLY A 195 16.51 -6.32 -14.09
CA GLY A 195 15.64 -7.49 -14.15
C GLY A 195 15.77 -8.40 -12.93
N LEU A 196 17.00 -8.65 -12.46
CA LEU A 196 17.27 -9.45 -11.27
C LEU A 196 16.70 -8.80 -10.00
N ILE A 197 16.95 -7.50 -9.78
CA ILE A 197 16.42 -6.75 -8.63
C ILE A 197 14.90 -6.80 -8.61
N LEU A 198 14.26 -6.52 -9.76
CA LEU A 198 12.80 -6.56 -9.89
C LEU A 198 12.25 -7.98 -9.68
N THR A 199 12.95 -9.02 -10.14
CA THR A 199 12.57 -10.42 -9.92
C THR A 199 12.58 -10.77 -8.44
N ILE A 200 13.63 -10.37 -7.70
CA ILE A 200 13.74 -10.62 -6.26
C ILE A 200 12.58 -9.94 -5.50
N ILE A 201 12.33 -8.65 -5.79
CA ILE A 201 11.22 -7.90 -5.17
C ILE A 201 9.87 -8.55 -5.52
N GLY A 202 9.68 -8.89 -6.79
CA GLY A 202 8.48 -9.56 -7.30
C GLY A 202 8.22 -10.90 -6.64
N TYR A 203 9.26 -11.71 -6.43
CA TYR A 203 9.19 -13.01 -5.77
C TYR A 203 8.68 -12.90 -4.32
N PHE A 204 9.24 -11.98 -3.53
CA PHE A 204 8.79 -11.78 -2.15
C PHE A 204 7.36 -11.25 -2.06
N ARG A 205 6.96 -10.34 -2.96
CA ARG A 205 5.57 -9.86 -3.04
C ARG A 205 4.60 -10.95 -3.47
N ALA A 206 4.96 -11.75 -4.47
CA ALA A 206 4.17 -12.89 -4.92
C ALA A 206 4.01 -13.94 -3.82
N LYS A 207 5.06 -14.19 -3.02
CA LYS A 207 4.99 -15.10 -1.89
C LYS A 207 4.01 -14.63 -0.82
N LEU A 208 4.02 -13.33 -0.47
CA LEU A 208 3.06 -12.76 0.47
C LEU A 208 1.63 -12.84 -0.05
N LEU A 209 1.42 -12.57 -1.35
CA LEU A 209 0.10 -12.67 -1.98
C LEU A 209 -0.43 -14.12 -1.96
N ARG A 210 0.40 -15.09 -2.35
CA ARG A 210 0.02 -16.51 -2.30
C ARG A 210 -0.35 -16.96 -0.90
N GLN A 211 0.40 -16.51 0.11
CA GLN A 211 0.09 -16.82 1.50
C GLN A 211 -1.32 -16.33 1.90
N MET A 212 -1.73 -15.14 1.45
CA MET A 212 -3.10 -14.64 1.70
C MET A 212 -4.17 -15.40 0.92
N ILE A 213 -3.87 -15.87 -0.30
CA ILE A 213 -4.84 -16.62 -1.12
C ILE A 213 -4.99 -18.07 -0.63
N ASP A 214 -3.89 -18.69 -0.19
CA ASP A 214 -3.84 -20.11 0.16
C ASP A 214 -4.26 -20.37 1.62
N THR A 215 -4.33 -19.34 2.48
CA THR A 215 -4.72 -19.49 3.88
C THR A 215 -6.22 -19.25 4.03
N PRO A 216 -7.02 -20.22 4.50
CA PRO A 216 -8.45 -20.01 4.66
C PRO A 216 -8.73 -19.07 5.85
N THR A 217 -9.53 -18.03 5.60
CA THR A 217 -9.99 -17.11 6.66
C THR A 217 -10.96 -17.80 7.60
N SER A 218 -10.67 -17.72 8.89
CA SER A 218 -11.51 -18.25 9.95
C SER A 218 -12.50 -17.20 10.47
N LEU A 219 -13.68 -17.64 10.87
CA LEU A 219 -14.59 -16.82 11.67
C LEU A 219 -14.04 -16.67 13.09
N VAL A 220 -14.22 -15.49 13.69
CA VAL A 220 -13.72 -15.16 15.02
C VAL A 220 -14.33 -16.07 16.09
N ARG A 221 -15.64 -16.36 16.02
CA ARG A 221 -16.31 -17.25 16.98
C ARG A 221 -15.72 -18.67 17.04
N SER A 222 -14.98 -19.09 16.00
CA SER A 222 -14.42 -20.42 15.86
C SER A 222 -12.94 -20.37 15.46
N ALA A 223 -12.24 -19.30 15.83
CA ALA A 223 -10.82 -19.12 15.49
C ALA A 223 -9.97 -20.21 16.16
N PRO A 224 -9.18 -21.00 15.40
CA PRO A 224 -8.34 -22.04 15.97
C PRO A 224 -7.10 -21.46 16.66
N ALA A 225 -6.57 -22.20 17.64
CA ALA A 225 -5.21 -21.96 18.13
C ALA A 225 -4.18 -22.26 17.03
N GLY A 226 -3.07 -21.53 17.01
CA GLY A 226 -2.08 -21.63 15.93
C GLY A 226 -2.00 -20.33 15.14
N TYR A 227 -2.08 -20.37 13.81
CA TYR A 227 -1.91 -19.20 12.94
C TYR A 227 -3.14 -18.94 12.05
N PRO A 228 -4.31 -18.62 12.63
CA PRO A 228 -5.49 -18.32 11.83
C PRO A 228 -5.33 -17.00 11.07
N GLU A 229 -5.95 -16.97 9.90
CA GLU A 229 -6.24 -15.74 9.19
C GLU A 229 -7.59 -15.19 9.64
N LEU A 230 -7.63 -13.91 9.96
CA LEU A 230 -8.80 -13.22 10.50
C LEU A 230 -9.00 -11.90 9.74
N VAL A 231 -10.24 -11.62 9.37
CA VAL A 231 -10.64 -10.37 8.73
C VAL A 231 -11.79 -9.78 9.51
N GLY A 232 -11.71 -8.49 9.82
CA GLY A 232 -12.79 -7.85 10.54
C GLY A 232 -12.62 -6.35 10.67
N GLN A 233 -13.45 -5.78 11.53
CA GLN A 233 -13.45 -4.37 11.89
C GLN A 233 -12.66 -4.15 13.17
N VAL A 234 -11.89 -3.06 13.20
CA VAL A 234 -11.21 -2.61 14.41
C VAL A 234 -12.20 -1.97 15.37
N ARG A 235 -12.31 -2.51 16.58
CA ARG A 235 -13.15 -2.01 17.66
C ARG A 235 -12.33 -1.75 18.94
N PRO A 236 -12.80 -0.85 19.82
CA PRO A 236 -12.05 -0.49 21.02
C PRO A 236 -11.97 -1.66 22.00
N VAL A 237 -10.83 -1.78 22.68
CA VAL A 237 -10.67 -2.61 23.89
C VAL A 237 -11.09 -1.83 25.13
N ASN A 238 -11.15 -2.49 26.29
CA ASN A 238 -11.50 -1.84 27.54
C ASN A 238 -10.49 -0.76 27.97
N GLU A 239 -9.20 -0.92 27.62
CA GLU A 239 -8.14 0.04 27.91
C GLU A 239 -8.20 1.31 27.05
N GLY A 240 -9.10 1.36 26.06
CA GLY A 240 -9.28 2.50 25.18
C GLY A 240 -8.39 2.47 23.94
N CYS A 241 -8.16 3.65 23.37
CA CYS A 241 -7.40 3.83 22.12
C CYS A 241 -6.40 4.98 22.23
N LEU A 242 -5.45 5.03 21.31
CA LEU A 242 -4.40 6.04 21.30
C LEU A 242 -4.88 7.31 20.58
N THR A 243 -4.42 8.44 21.10
CA THR A 243 -4.36 9.70 20.35
C THR A 243 -2.91 9.94 19.99
N VAL A 244 -2.60 9.86 18.70
CA VAL A 244 -1.23 9.96 18.19
C VAL A 244 -0.93 11.42 17.94
N VAL A 245 0.05 11.95 18.67
CA VAL A 245 0.56 13.31 18.52
C VAL A 245 1.82 13.26 17.67
N VAL A 246 1.75 13.77 16.43
CA VAL A 246 2.85 13.66 15.47
C VAL A 246 3.96 14.65 15.80
N ASP A 247 5.18 14.12 15.97
CA ASP A 247 6.41 14.89 16.24
C ASP A 247 6.25 15.89 17.42
N GLY A 248 5.47 15.50 18.43
CA GLY A 248 5.23 16.25 19.67
C GLY A 248 4.36 17.50 19.52
N ASN A 249 3.65 17.67 18.40
CA ASN A 249 2.77 18.82 18.17
C ASN A 249 1.29 18.44 18.37
N SER A 250 0.64 19.00 19.39
CA SER A 250 -0.77 18.74 19.72
C SER A 250 -1.75 19.14 18.60
N ASN A 251 -1.39 20.09 17.73
CA ASN A 251 -2.19 20.46 16.56
C ASN A 251 -2.12 19.39 15.45
N MET A 252 -1.16 18.48 15.53
CA MET A 252 -0.97 17.35 14.62
C MET A 252 -1.34 16.05 15.32
N ALA A 253 -2.52 16.04 15.95
CA ALA A 253 -3.05 14.89 16.65
C ALA A 253 -4.13 14.15 15.84
N VAL A 254 -4.10 12.83 15.88
CA VAL A 254 -5.16 11.98 15.33
C VAL A 254 -5.62 10.99 16.40
N GLY A 255 -6.90 11.07 16.77
CA GLY A 255 -7.52 10.19 17.76
C GLY A 255 -8.06 8.88 17.19
N ASN A 256 -8.45 7.99 18.10
CA ASN A 256 -9.03 6.67 17.83
C ASN A 256 -8.09 5.74 17.03
N MET A 257 -6.79 5.80 17.33
CA MET A 257 -5.76 4.99 16.68
C MET A 257 -5.47 3.74 17.51
N VAL A 258 -5.25 2.61 16.85
CA VAL A 258 -4.82 1.36 17.51
C VAL A 258 -3.42 0.92 17.06
N GLY A 259 -2.95 1.45 15.93
CA GLY A 259 -1.59 1.26 15.44
C GLY A 259 -1.20 2.45 14.57
N PHE A 260 0.04 2.91 14.68
CA PHE A 260 0.53 4.05 13.91
C PHE A 260 2.00 3.91 13.54
N SER A 261 2.36 4.63 12.48
CA SER A 261 3.74 4.93 12.11
C SER A 261 3.73 6.32 11.48
N TRP A 262 4.53 7.24 11.99
CA TRP A 262 4.70 8.54 11.37
C TRP A 262 6.15 8.80 10.99
N GLU A 263 6.33 9.57 9.93
CA GLU A 263 7.63 9.94 9.42
C GLU A 263 7.69 11.45 9.21
N TYR A 264 8.82 12.03 9.57
CA TYR A 264 9.16 13.42 9.34
C TYR A 264 10.30 13.50 8.32
N GLU A 265 10.03 14.18 7.21
CA GLU A 265 10.93 14.38 6.10
C GLU A 265 11.22 15.88 5.89
N GLN A 266 12.44 16.18 5.48
CA GLN A 266 12.88 17.51 5.10
C GLN A 266 13.30 17.55 3.64
N TYR A 267 12.87 18.57 2.93
CA TYR A 267 13.37 18.86 1.60
C TYR A 267 14.66 19.67 1.73
N GLN A 268 15.79 18.99 1.61
CA GLN A 268 17.12 19.55 1.78
C GLN A 268 17.73 19.81 0.41
N CYS A 269 18.28 21.00 0.22
CA CYS A 269 18.97 21.40 -1.00
C CYS A 269 20.44 21.69 -0.70
N ARG A 270 21.34 21.14 -1.51
CA ARG A 270 22.79 21.35 -1.42
C ARG A 270 23.32 21.87 -2.76
N THR A 271 24.27 22.78 -2.70
CA THR A 271 24.98 23.25 -3.89
C THR A 271 26.12 22.28 -4.19
N VAL A 272 26.07 21.64 -5.35
CA VAL A 272 27.12 20.73 -5.83
C VAL A 272 27.89 21.42 -6.95
N LYS A 273 29.22 21.39 -6.88
CA LYS A 273 30.07 21.80 -8.00
C LYS A 273 30.09 20.68 -9.03
N THR A 274 29.67 20.99 -10.24
CA THR A 274 29.72 20.14 -11.42
C THR A 274 30.73 20.76 -12.39
N ASP A 275 31.25 19.97 -13.34
CA ASP A 275 32.27 20.43 -14.29
C ASP A 275 31.80 21.64 -15.13
N ASN A 276 30.49 21.83 -15.28
CA ASN A 276 29.85 22.95 -16.00
C ASN A 276 29.28 24.07 -15.09
N GLY A 277 29.62 24.09 -13.78
CA GLY A 277 29.20 25.14 -12.84
C GLY A 277 28.59 24.62 -11.53
N THR A 278 27.85 25.47 -10.81
CA THR A 278 27.20 25.07 -9.55
C THR A 278 25.73 24.72 -9.78
N THR A 279 25.32 23.50 -9.41
CA THR A 279 23.92 23.06 -9.49
C THR A 279 23.34 22.78 -8.10
N GLU A 280 22.08 23.14 -7.88
CA GLU A 280 21.37 22.85 -6.63
C GLU A 280 20.71 21.47 -6.75
N GLN A 281 21.16 20.51 -5.93
CA GLN A 281 20.53 19.20 -5.82
C GLN A 281 19.65 19.17 -4.58
N CYS A 282 18.37 18.86 -4.76
CA CYS A 282 17.42 18.76 -3.67
C CYS A 282 16.85 17.35 -3.55
N SER A 283 16.68 16.87 -2.32
CA SER A 283 16.02 15.60 -2.05
C SER A 283 15.23 15.66 -0.74
N TRP A 284 14.21 14.80 -0.65
CA TRP A 284 13.54 14.53 0.62
C TRP A 284 14.40 13.58 1.44
N VAL A 285 14.67 13.96 2.68
CA VAL A 285 15.46 13.17 3.63
C VAL A 285 14.62 12.91 4.87
N LYS A 286 14.47 11.63 5.24
CA LYS A 286 13.82 11.22 6.47
C LYS A 286 14.71 11.58 7.67
N ILE A 287 14.16 12.33 8.62
CA ILE A 287 14.89 12.85 9.79
C ILE A 287 14.47 12.15 11.07
N ARG A 288 13.16 11.96 11.25
CA ARG A 288 12.60 11.28 12.41
C ARG A 288 11.45 10.39 11.99
N SER A 289 11.21 9.36 12.77
CA SER A 289 9.99 8.57 12.72
C SER A 289 9.74 7.96 14.08
N ASP A 290 8.48 7.64 14.32
CA ASP A 290 8.07 6.88 15.50
C ASP A 290 6.88 6.00 15.11
N SER A 291 6.73 4.89 15.82
CA SER A 291 5.74 3.88 15.56
C SER A 291 5.32 3.21 16.84
N GLY A 292 4.04 2.87 16.96
CA GLY A 292 3.51 2.20 18.13
C GLY A 292 2.12 1.64 17.87
N GLY A 293 1.55 1.04 18.90
CA GLY A 293 0.20 0.52 18.84
C GLY A 293 -0.29 0.09 20.22
N CYS A 294 -1.60 -0.09 20.33
CA CYS A 294 -2.25 -0.66 21.48
C CYS A 294 -3.06 -1.89 21.03
N PRO A 295 -3.45 -2.77 21.97
CA PRO A 295 -4.39 -3.83 21.67
C PRO A 295 -5.72 -3.27 21.15
N PHE A 296 -6.42 -4.04 20.32
CA PHE A 296 -7.76 -3.73 19.84
C PHE A 296 -8.60 -5.00 19.71
N ILE A 297 -9.92 -4.87 19.54
CA ILE A 297 -10.80 -5.98 19.24
C ILE A 297 -10.99 -6.06 17.72
N LEU A 298 -10.57 -7.16 17.11
CA LEU A 298 -10.97 -7.50 15.74
C LEU A 298 -12.34 -8.14 15.82
N HIS A 299 -13.33 -7.54 15.16
CA HIS A 299 -14.69 -8.03 15.17
C HIS A 299 -15.17 -8.34 13.74
N ASP A 300 -15.52 -9.59 13.47
CA ASP A 300 -15.92 -10.07 12.14
C ASP A 300 -17.44 -10.17 11.94
N GLY A 301 -18.22 -9.79 12.95
CA GLY A 301 -19.69 -9.88 12.98
C GLY A 301 -20.17 -11.05 13.84
N THR A 302 -19.45 -12.17 13.79
CA THR A 302 -19.74 -13.38 14.57
C THR A 302 -19.22 -13.32 16.00
N GLY A 303 -18.15 -12.56 16.24
CA GLY A 303 -17.61 -12.28 17.56
C GLY A 303 -16.42 -11.32 17.50
N GLY A 304 -15.91 -10.96 18.68
CA GLY A 304 -14.69 -10.17 18.84
C GLY A 304 -13.51 -11.01 19.31
N ILE A 305 -12.29 -10.68 18.90
CA ILE A 305 -11.06 -11.28 19.43
C ILE A 305 -10.01 -10.20 19.67
N ARG A 306 -9.25 -10.34 20.76
CA ARG A 306 -8.21 -9.39 21.12
C ARG A 306 -6.97 -9.56 20.23
N VAL A 307 -6.51 -8.48 19.62
CA VAL A 307 -5.32 -8.46 18.77
C VAL A 307 -4.31 -7.48 19.34
N ASN A 308 -3.09 -7.95 19.59
CA ASN A 308 -2.00 -7.15 20.14
C ASN A 308 -1.20 -6.48 19.02
N ALA A 309 -1.69 -5.34 18.52
CA ALA A 309 -1.13 -4.65 17.34
C ALA A 309 0.38 -4.35 17.42
N HIS A 310 0.86 -3.93 18.59
CA HIS A 310 2.26 -3.59 18.83
C HIS A 310 3.23 -4.77 18.68
N SER A 311 2.72 -6.00 18.76
CA SER A 311 3.56 -7.20 18.68
C SER A 311 3.92 -7.63 17.25
N PHE A 312 3.26 -7.07 16.24
CA PHE A 312 3.44 -7.48 14.86
C PHE A 312 4.74 -6.93 14.27
N LYS A 313 5.63 -7.83 13.84
CA LYS A 313 6.87 -7.50 13.13
C LYS A 313 6.64 -6.84 11.76
N ARG A 314 5.49 -7.13 11.13
CA ARG A 314 5.14 -6.69 9.79
C ARG A 314 3.76 -6.06 9.80
N THR A 315 3.74 -4.74 9.71
CA THR A 315 2.52 -3.96 9.63
C THR A 315 2.48 -3.24 8.29
N ASN A 316 1.33 -3.29 7.60
CA ASN A 316 1.11 -2.55 6.38
C ASN A 316 -0.18 -1.73 6.53
N TYR A 317 -0.03 -0.45 6.82
CA TYR A 317 -1.16 0.45 6.95
C TYR A 317 -1.67 0.98 5.60
N GLY A 318 -1.12 0.56 4.47
CA GLY A 318 -1.53 1.04 3.15
C GLY A 318 -1.22 2.53 2.96
N GLN A 319 -2.17 3.27 2.38
CA GLN A 319 -2.03 4.71 2.17
C GLN A 319 -1.98 5.47 3.50
N TYR A 320 -1.24 6.58 3.56
CA TYR A 320 -1.22 7.43 4.75
C TYR A 320 -2.63 7.94 5.09
N LEU A 321 -2.91 8.14 6.37
CA LEU A 321 -4.19 8.68 6.84
C LEU A 321 -4.24 10.20 6.72
N LYS A 322 -3.14 10.86 7.08
CA LYS A 322 -3.02 12.32 7.03
C LYS A 322 -1.57 12.71 6.79
N ARG A 323 -1.37 13.74 5.97
CA ARG A 323 -0.08 14.38 5.74
C ARG A 323 -0.18 15.84 6.14
N TRP A 324 0.91 16.39 6.67
CA TRP A 324 1.09 17.82 6.88
C TRP A 324 2.33 18.24 6.11
N ASP A 325 2.23 19.33 5.36
CA ASP A 325 3.33 19.95 4.64
C ASP A 325 3.47 21.39 5.13
N GLY A 326 4.71 21.89 5.20
CA GLY A 326 5.00 23.25 5.64
C GLY A 326 6.29 23.81 5.05
N ALA A 327 6.36 25.12 4.82
CA ALA A 327 7.61 25.80 4.42
C ALA A 327 8.59 25.96 5.60
N PHE A 328 8.04 25.98 6.82
CA PHE A 328 8.80 26.07 8.06
C PHE A 328 8.52 24.84 8.93
N ALA A 329 9.49 24.44 9.74
CA ALA A 329 9.28 23.50 10.83
C ALA A 329 8.18 24.00 11.76
N GLN A 330 7.61 23.10 12.56
CA GLN A 330 6.46 23.36 13.44
C GLN A 330 6.55 24.66 14.26
N THR A 331 7.77 25.12 14.57
CA THR A 331 8.05 26.44 15.12
C THR A 331 9.27 27.08 14.47
N LEU A 332 9.37 28.41 14.52
CA LEU A 332 10.56 29.16 14.05
C LEU A 332 11.86 28.71 14.75
N GLY A 333 11.79 28.33 16.03
CA GLY A 333 12.95 27.79 16.77
C GLY A 333 13.39 26.41 16.27
N LYS A 334 12.43 25.49 16.02
CA LYS A 334 12.73 24.20 15.38
C LYS A 334 13.25 24.39 13.95
N GLN A 335 12.83 25.45 13.24
CA GLN A 335 13.34 25.78 11.92
C GLN A 335 14.80 26.22 11.95
N LEU A 336 15.14 27.10 12.89
CA LEU A 336 16.50 27.60 13.07
C LEU A 336 17.45 26.46 13.45
N MET A 337 17.01 25.55 14.33
CA MET A 337 17.76 24.32 14.65
C MET A 337 17.87 23.36 13.46
N ALA A 338 16.79 23.15 12.71
CA ALA A 338 16.83 22.30 11.51
C ALA A 338 17.81 22.85 10.46
N GLN A 339 17.83 24.17 10.25
CA GLN A 339 18.78 24.81 9.35
C GLN A 339 20.21 24.77 9.89
N ALA A 340 20.42 24.98 11.20
CA ALA A 340 21.73 24.91 11.82
C ALA A 340 22.34 23.50 11.72
N VAL A 341 21.55 22.46 12.01
CA VAL A 341 21.99 21.05 11.93
C VAL A 341 22.26 20.63 10.49
N ALA A 342 21.38 20.99 9.54
CA ALA A 342 21.59 20.69 8.11
C ALA A 342 22.78 21.46 7.51
N GLY A 343 23.02 22.69 7.96
CA GLY A 343 24.19 23.49 7.60
C GLY A 343 25.49 22.92 8.15
N LEU A 344 25.49 22.47 9.42
CA LEU A 344 26.69 21.94 10.08
C LEU A 344 27.08 20.54 9.59
N LEU A 345 26.11 19.67 9.28
CA LEU A 345 26.36 18.27 8.89
C LEU A 345 26.55 18.08 7.37
N GLY A 346 26.31 19.09 6.53
CA GLY A 346 26.45 18.92 5.09
C GLY A 346 26.22 20.15 4.21
N GLY A 347 26.21 21.37 4.77
CA GLY A 347 26.00 22.59 3.98
C GLY A 347 24.64 22.69 3.29
N ALA A 348 23.64 21.92 3.74
CA ALA A 348 22.34 21.83 3.10
C ALA A 348 21.35 22.85 3.68
N ARG A 349 20.55 23.47 2.81
CA ARG A 349 19.46 24.38 3.20
C ARG A 349 18.13 23.62 3.20
N VAL A 350 17.41 23.66 4.31
CA VAL A 350 16.06 23.11 4.42
C VAL A 350 15.04 24.09 3.83
N LYS A 351 14.25 23.65 2.86
CA LYS A 351 13.22 24.47 2.19
C LYS A 351 11.78 24.08 2.56
N LYS A 352 11.53 22.80 2.86
CA LYS A 352 10.18 22.29 3.17
C LYS A 352 10.24 21.18 4.19
N HIS A 353 9.12 20.97 4.85
CA HIS A 353 8.90 20.00 5.89
C HIS A 353 7.65 19.20 5.56
N ARG A 354 7.72 17.90 5.81
CA ARG A 354 6.60 16.98 5.60
C ARG A 354 6.51 16.02 6.77
N TRP A 355 5.31 15.86 7.29
CA TRP A 355 4.98 14.82 8.25
C TRP A 355 3.90 13.94 7.64
N THR A 356 4.13 12.64 7.62
CA THR A 356 3.17 11.68 7.07
C THR A 356 2.80 10.68 8.15
N LEU A 357 1.50 10.54 8.45
CA LEU A 357 0.97 9.58 9.41
C LEU A 357 0.30 8.43 8.68
N TYR A 358 0.77 7.22 8.95
CA TYR A 358 0.14 5.95 8.60
C TYR A 358 -0.44 5.31 9.85
N GLY A 359 -1.50 4.52 9.69
CA GLY A 359 -2.01 3.74 10.81
C GLY A 359 -3.36 3.09 10.59
N LEU A 360 -3.87 2.56 11.69
CA LEU A 360 -5.11 1.82 11.80
C LEU A 360 -6.00 2.51 12.84
N ARG A 361 -7.21 2.90 12.44
CA ARG A 361 -8.21 3.57 13.29
C ARG A 361 -9.35 2.65 13.65
N LEU A 362 -10.07 3.00 14.72
CA LEU A 362 -11.37 2.41 15.02
C LEU A 362 -12.29 2.48 13.78
N GLY A 363 -12.99 1.39 13.53
CA GLY A 363 -13.90 1.23 12.40
C GLY A 363 -13.20 0.83 11.09
N ASN A 364 -11.87 0.92 10.96
CA ASN A 364 -11.18 0.47 9.76
C ASN A 364 -11.29 -1.05 9.56
N PRO A 365 -11.27 -1.52 8.31
CA PRO A 365 -11.09 -2.93 8.03
C PRO A 365 -9.63 -3.33 8.32
N VAL A 366 -9.46 -4.52 8.87
CA VAL A 366 -8.15 -5.08 9.16
C VAL A 366 -8.09 -6.55 8.77
N TYR A 367 -7.00 -6.90 8.12
CA TYR A 367 -6.57 -8.25 7.82
C TYR A 367 -5.45 -8.61 8.79
N VAL A 368 -5.60 -9.74 9.48
CA VAL A 368 -4.64 -10.22 10.48
C VAL A 368 -4.32 -11.67 10.19
N LEU A 369 -3.02 -11.96 10.11
CA LEU A 369 -2.51 -13.31 10.18
C LEU A 369 -1.52 -13.35 11.32
N GLY A 370 -1.88 -14.04 12.40
CA GLY A 370 -1.15 -13.97 13.66
C GLY A 370 -1.27 -15.24 14.48
N LYS A 371 -0.34 -15.42 15.43
CA LYS A 371 -0.35 -16.53 16.36
C LYS A 371 -1.44 -16.31 17.41
N THR A 372 -2.42 -17.21 17.44
CA THR A 372 -3.45 -17.26 18.48
C THR A 372 -2.95 -18.09 19.66
N VAL A 373 -2.98 -17.49 20.85
CA VAL A 373 -2.55 -18.11 22.11
C VAL A 373 -3.64 -17.95 23.17
N SER A 374 -3.66 -18.84 24.14
CA SER A 374 -4.56 -18.73 25.29
C SER A 374 -4.16 -17.55 26.18
N ARG A 375 -5.15 -16.82 26.67
CA ARG A 375 -4.96 -15.73 27.61
C ARG A 375 -4.75 -16.28 29.03
N PRO A 376 -3.87 -15.66 29.82
CA PRO A 376 -3.70 -16.03 31.23
C PRO A 376 -4.95 -15.63 32.03
N SER A 377 -5.25 -16.39 33.08
CA SER A 377 -6.45 -16.22 33.91
C SER A 377 -6.55 -14.82 34.53
N GLU A 378 -5.41 -14.22 34.88
CA GLU A 378 -5.33 -12.87 35.44
C GLU A 378 -5.82 -11.82 34.44
N ALA A 379 -5.48 -11.98 33.15
CA ALA A 379 -5.92 -11.06 32.09
C ALA A 379 -7.41 -11.21 31.78
N LEU A 380 -7.99 -12.39 31.97
CA LEU A 380 -9.43 -12.63 31.83
C LEU A 380 -10.21 -11.97 32.98
N GLN A 381 -9.73 -12.16 34.22
CA GLN A 381 -10.34 -11.55 35.41
C GLN A 381 -10.25 -10.02 35.39
N ALA A 382 -9.12 -9.46 34.94
CA ALA A 382 -8.94 -8.02 34.82
C ALA A 382 -9.94 -7.37 33.85
N GLU A 383 -10.41 -8.11 32.85
CA GLU A 383 -11.43 -7.67 31.89
C GLU A 383 -12.85 -8.09 32.30
N GLY A 384 -13.01 -8.82 33.41
CA GLY A 384 -14.30 -9.30 33.90
C GLY A 384 -14.92 -10.42 33.06
N LEU A 385 -14.09 -11.21 32.36
CA LEU A 385 -14.54 -12.29 31.49
C LEU A 385 -14.77 -13.57 32.31
N ASP A 386 -15.94 -14.17 32.15
CA ASP A 386 -16.38 -15.39 32.86
C ASP A 386 -15.90 -16.69 32.20
N GLY A 387 -15.30 -16.60 31.02
CA GLY A 387 -14.77 -17.71 30.24
C GLY A 387 -15.81 -18.53 29.49
N THR A 388 -17.06 -18.06 29.40
CA THR A 388 -18.12 -18.76 28.65
C THR A 388 -17.97 -18.61 27.14
N ILE A 389 -17.34 -17.52 26.68
CA ILE A 389 -17.14 -17.19 25.26
C ILE A 389 -15.74 -17.69 24.82
N PRO A 390 -15.64 -18.72 23.95
CA PRO A 390 -14.34 -19.29 23.58
C PRO A 390 -13.36 -18.28 22.95
N ASN A 391 -13.85 -17.39 22.09
CA ASN A 391 -13.03 -16.37 21.43
C ASN A 391 -12.55 -15.26 22.37
N SER A 392 -13.11 -15.13 23.58
CA SER A 392 -12.59 -14.19 24.59
C SER A 392 -11.43 -14.77 25.40
N LEU A 393 -11.24 -16.09 25.35
CA LEU A 393 -10.19 -16.84 26.06
C LEU A 393 -8.84 -16.84 25.33
N ILE A 394 -8.81 -16.37 24.08
CA ILE A 394 -7.65 -16.36 23.22
C ILE A 394 -7.33 -14.94 22.75
N GLU A 395 -6.08 -14.71 22.40
CA GLU A 395 -5.62 -13.45 21.82
C GLU A 395 -4.58 -13.69 20.73
N VAL A 396 -4.45 -12.70 19.85
CA VAL A 396 -3.61 -12.78 18.65
C VAL A 396 -2.35 -11.94 18.82
N TRP A 397 -1.22 -12.56 18.52
CA TRP A 397 0.12 -11.97 18.59
C TRP A 397 0.87 -12.11 17.26
N GLY A 398 1.76 -11.17 16.96
CA GLY A 398 2.51 -11.12 15.70
C GLY A 398 4.04 -11.20 15.84
N HIS A 399 4.55 -11.66 16.99
CA HIS A 399 5.99 -11.68 17.29
C HIS A 399 6.68 -12.97 16.82
N GLU A 400 5.97 -14.08 16.71
CA GLU A 400 6.48 -15.38 16.25
C GLU A 400 5.96 -15.71 14.87
N ASP A 401 6.85 -16.13 13.97
CA ASP A 401 6.49 -16.69 12.66
C ASP A 401 6.50 -18.22 12.75
N ALA A 402 5.65 -18.90 11.98
CA ALA A 402 5.75 -20.34 11.75
C ALA A 402 6.54 -20.66 10.46
N PRO A 403 7.05 -21.89 10.30
CA PRO A 403 7.55 -22.36 9.01
C PRO A 403 6.47 -22.20 7.94
N GLY A 404 6.75 -21.42 6.89
CA GLY A 404 5.80 -21.15 5.81
C GLY A 404 4.77 -20.05 6.08
N VAL A 405 4.61 -19.57 7.32
CA VAL A 405 3.62 -18.55 7.69
C VAL A 405 4.30 -17.34 8.32
N LYS A 406 4.09 -16.18 7.70
CA LYS A 406 4.59 -14.89 8.19
C LYS A 406 3.47 -14.12 8.84
N CYS A 407 3.62 -13.80 10.12
CA CYS A 407 2.64 -12.98 10.82
C CYS A 407 2.64 -11.57 10.24
N THR A 408 1.45 -11.09 9.89
CA THR A 408 1.23 -9.78 9.28
C THR A 408 -0.06 -9.15 9.76
N LEU A 409 -0.06 -7.82 9.88
CA LEU A 409 -1.24 -7.02 10.12
C LEU A 409 -1.34 -5.98 9.02
N GLN A 410 -2.49 -5.93 8.34
CA GLN A 410 -2.68 -5.04 7.19
C GLN A 410 -4.00 -4.27 7.31
N ARG A 411 -3.99 -2.97 6.98
CA ARG A 411 -5.23 -2.20 6.83
C ARG A 411 -5.91 -2.56 5.51
N GLY A 412 -7.19 -2.89 5.57
CA GLY A 412 -7.97 -3.44 4.47
C GLY A 412 -8.52 -4.82 4.80
N SER A 413 -9.66 -5.15 4.21
CA SER A 413 -10.18 -6.52 4.15
C SER A 413 -9.35 -7.34 3.16
N GLU A 414 -9.49 -8.66 3.18
CA GLU A 414 -8.92 -9.53 2.16
C GLU A 414 -9.35 -9.10 0.74
N LEU A 415 -10.64 -8.77 0.58
CA LEU A 415 -11.19 -8.28 -0.68
C LEU A 415 -10.44 -7.05 -1.20
N SER A 416 -10.20 -6.06 -0.33
CA SER A 416 -9.47 -4.84 -0.69
C SER A 416 -7.97 -5.06 -0.91
N ASN A 417 -7.34 -5.95 -0.15
CA ASN A 417 -5.90 -6.18 -0.19
C ASN A 417 -5.47 -7.06 -1.36
N ILE A 418 -6.22 -8.11 -1.65
CA ILE A 418 -5.96 -8.99 -2.79
C ILE A 418 -6.54 -8.39 -4.07
N GLY A 419 -7.70 -7.74 -4.02
CA GLY A 419 -8.35 -7.14 -5.20
C GLY A 419 -7.54 -6.04 -5.89
N LYS A 420 -6.70 -5.31 -5.13
CA LYS A 420 -5.74 -4.34 -5.67
C LYS A 420 -4.41 -4.97 -6.12
N SER A 421 -4.15 -6.22 -5.74
CA SER A 421 -2.88 -6.86 -6.06
C SER A 421 -2.86 -7.30 -7.52
N ARG A 422 -1.67 -7.24 -8.11
CA ARG A 422 -1.36 -7.91 -9.37
C ARG A 422 -1.13 -9.39 -9.12
N SER A 423 -1.20 -10.20 -10.16
CA SER A 423 -0.96 -11.63 -10.01
C SER A 423 0.51 -11.92 -9.71
N GLY A 424 0.75 -13.06 -9.05
CA GLY A 424 2.11 -13.56 -8.85
C GLY A 424 2.85 -13.82 -10.17
N PHE A 425 2.11 -14.13 -11.26
CA PHE A 425 2.68 -14.30 -12.59
C PHE A 425 3.25 -12.97 -13.11
N GLU A 426 2.47 -11.89 -13.11
CA GLU A 426 2.93 -10.58 -13.60
C GLU A 426 4.08 -10.02 -12.77
N MET A 427 4.03 -10.20 -11.45
CA MET A 427 5.06 -9.71 -10.53
C MET A 427 6.42 -10.39 -10.73
N VAL A 428 6.45 -11.63 -11.24
CA VAL A 428 7.69 -12.44 -11.31
C VAL A 428 8.13 -12.64 -12.75
N VAL A 429 7.22 -12.98 -13.66
CA VAL A 429 7.56 -13.35 -15.05
C VAL A 429 8.02 -12.14 -15.86
N MET A 430 7.39 -10.97 -15.73
CA MET A 430 7.82 -9.78 -16.49
C MET A 430 9.26 -9.37 -16.15
N PRO A 431 9.66 -9.27 -14.87
CA PRO A 431 11.07 -9.07 -14.51
C PRO A 431 12.03 -10.17 -14.99
N ILE A 432 11.61 -11.45 -14.95
CA ILE A 432 12.43 -12.57 -15.45
C ILE A 432 12.68 -12.43 -16.95
N LEU A 433 11.67 -12.06 -17.74
CA LEU A 433 11.82 -11.84 -19.17
C LEU A 433 12.82 -10.72 -19.46
N LEU A 434 12.77 -9.62 -18.69
CA LEU A 434 13.77 -8.54 -18.78
C LEU A 434 15.18 -9.05 -18.45
N MET A 435 15.32 -9.82 -17.37
CA MET A 435 16.61 -10.39 -16.94
C MET A 435 17.19 -11.35 -17.97
N LEU A 436 16.39 -12.31 -18.46
CA LEU A 436 16.80 -13.30 -19.46
C LEU A 436 17.11 -12.64 -20.80
N GLY A 437 16.34 -11.60 -21.18
CA GLY A 437 16.63 -10.80 -22.36
C GLY A 437 17.98 -10.09 -22.27
N GLY A 438 18.28 -9.49 -21.12
CA GLY A 438 19.59 -8.88 -20.86
C GLY A 438 20.73 -9.91 -20.93
N LEU A 439 20.57 -11.08 -20.32
CA LEU A 439 21.56 -12.18 -20.39
C LEU A 439 21.76 -12.68 -21.82
N GLY A 440 20.68 -12.78 -22.60
CA GLY A 440 20.75 -13.15 -24.01
C GLY A 440 21.59 -12.15 -24.82
N LEU A 441 21.42 -10.86 -24.58
CA LEU A 441 22.25 -9.81 -25.18
C LEU A 441 23.71 -9.89 -24.72
N ILE A 442 23.99 -10.19 -23.45
CA ILE A 442 25.37 -10.41 -22.98
C ILE A 442 26.04 -11.55 -23.75
N GLY A 443 25.33 -12.63 -24.04
CA GLY A 443 25.88 -13.74 -24.83
C GLY A 443 26.16 -13.40 -26.30
N LEU A 444 25.63 -12.29 -26.80
CA LEU A 444 25.85 -11.78 -28.17
C LEU A 444 26.90 -10.66 -28.24
N ALA A 445 27.23 -10.04 -27.10
CA ALA A 445 28.28 -9.03 -26.93
C ALA A 445 29.65 -9.70 -26.79
#